data_AF-A0A7S1L0K7-F1
#
_entry.id   AF-A0A7S1L0K7-F1
#
_cell.length_a   1.000
_cell.length_b   1.000
_cell.length_c   1.000
_cell.angle_alpha   90.00
_cell.angle_beta   90.00
_cell.angle_gamma   90.00
#
_symmetry.space_group_name_H-M   'P 1'
#
loop_
_entity.id
_entity.type
_entity.pdbx_description
1 polymer ?
#
loop_
_entity_poly.entity_id
_entity_poly.type
_entity_poly.pdbx_seq_one_letter_code
_entity_poly.pdbx_strand_id
1 'polypeptide(L)'
;PRAGLAGAGGVASYVAWDLSTRDWSEERHTWSSAFQQYALYSALRLVGQWRLQRLLAEAEEGEAVQRRLLADLLARHQTTRYGRERGLVGVATLEDFRRVHPVTRHGD
;
A
#
# COMPACT_ATOMS: atom_id res chain seq x y z
N PRO A 1 8.23 14.07 -10.51
CA PRO A 1 9.19 13.97 -9.37
C PRO A 1 9.42 15.25 -8.53
N ARG A 2 8.52 16.26 -8.52
CA ARG A 2 8.72 17.52 -7.77
C ARG A 2 7.83 17.71 -6.52
N ALA A 3 6.91 16.79 -6.24
CA ALA A 3 5.99 16.91 -5.10
C ALA A 3 6.61 16.51 -3.75
N GLY A 4 7.68 15.70 -3.73
CA GLY A 4 8.29 15.20 -2.48
C GLY A 4 9.16 16.22 -1.74
N LEU A 5 9.70 17.22 -2.44
CA LEU A 5 10.60 18.22 -1.84
C LEU A 5 9.85 19.34 -1.10
N ALA A 6 8.64 19.69 -1.54
CA ALA A 6 7.82 20.71 -0.88
C ALA A 6 7.29 20.22 0.48
N GLY A 7 6.91 18.94 0.58
CA GLY A 7 6.44 18.34 1.84
C GLY A 7 7.55 18.18 2.88
N ALA A 8 8.77 17.84 2.46
CA ALA A 8 9.91 17.69 3.36
C ALA A 8 10.38 19.03 3.97
N GLY A 9 10.36 20.12 3.17
CA GLY A 9 10.71 21.46 3.65
C GLY A 9 9.76 21.98 4.72
N GLY A 10 8.45 21.82 4.52
CA GLY A 10 7.43 22.27 5.48
C GLY A 10 7.52 21.57 6.83
N VAL A 11 7.82 20.26 6.85
CA VAL A 11 7.99 19.49 8.10
C VAL A 11 9.24 19.96 8.84
N ALA A 12 10.36 20.17 8.14
CA ALA A 12 11.59 20.66 8.76
C ALA A 12 11.41 22.06 9.38
N SER A 13 10.72 22.97 8.68
CA SER A 13 10.43 24.31 9.17
C SER A 13 9.48 24.33 10.37
N TYR A 14 8.44 23.49 10.38
CA TYR A 14 7.51 23.38 11.50
C TYR A 14 8.20 22.84 12.76
N VAL A 15 9.03 21.80 12.61
CA VAL A 15 9.80 21.23 13.72
C VAL A 15 10.77 22.27 14.31
N ALA A 16 11.48 23.03 13.47
CA ALA A 16 12.37 24.10 13.93
C ALA A 16 11.63 25.22 14.68
N TRP A 17 10.43 25.60 14.21
CA TRP A 17 9.59 26.61 14.87
C TRP A 17 9.09 26.12 16.25
N ASP A 18 8.53 24.91 16.35
CA ASP A 18 8.02 24.34 17.61
C ASP A 18 9.12 24.22 18.68
N LEU A 19 10.34 23.85 18.26
CA LEU A 19 11.53 23.82 19.10
C LEU A 19 11.96 25.20 19.61
N SER A 20 11.79 26.24 18.79
CA SER A 20 12.16 27.62 19.17
C SER A 20 11.22 28.26 20.19
N THR A 21 9.98 27.75 20.29
CA THR A 21 8.93 28.33 21.15
C THR A 21 8.87 27.75 22.56
N ARG A 22 9.79 26.86 22.94
CA ARG A 22 9.78 26.23 24.26
C ARG A 22 11.04 26.58 25.06
N ASP A 23 10.85 27.03 26.30
CA ASP A 23 11.92 27.24 27.27
C ASP A 23 12.38 25.90 27.85
N TRP A 24 13.67 25.56 27.69
CA TRP A 24 14.27 24.34 28.24
C TRP A 24 15.65 24.60 28.85
N SER A 25 15.96 23.91 29.95
CA SER A 25 17.15 24.13 30.79
C SER A 25 18.46 23.54 30.23
N GLU A 26 19.58 23.97 30.82
CA GLU A 26 20.93 24.12 30.26
C GLU A 26 21.75 22.85 29.92
N GLU A 27 21.19 21.63 29.96
CA GLU A 27 22.00 20.40 29.81
C GLU A 27 22.18 19.91 28.37
N ARG A 28 23.15 20.50 27.64
CA ARG A 28 23.54 20.22 26.23
C ARG A 28 23.56 18.74 25.77
N HIS A 29 23.74 17.77 26.66
CA HIS A 29 23.75 16.34 26.31
C HIS A 29 22.35 15.72 26.14
N THR A 30 21.34 16.35 26.72
CA THR A 30 19.92 15.92 26.65
C THR A 30 19.23 16.46 25.40
N TRP A 31 19.72 17.59 24.85
CA TRP A 31 19.17 18.26 23.67
C TRP A 31 19.29 17.43 22.39
N SER A 32 20.47 16.85 22.14
CA SER A 32 20.72 16.10 20.91
C SER A 32 19.92 14.80 20.89
N SER A 33 19.85 14.09 22.02
CA SER A 33 19.11 12.84 22.13
C SER A 33 17.60 13.06 22.09
N ALA A 34 17.06 14.07 22.78
CA ALA A 34 15.64 14.41 22.72
C ALA A 34 15.22 14.87 21.32
N PHE A 35 16.05 15.66 20.64
CA PHE A 35 15.82 16.05 19.24
C PHE A 35 15.82 14.83 18.30
N GLN A 36 16.81 13.94 18.44
CA GLN A 36 16.89 12.72 17.63
C GLN A 36 15.70 11.80 17.86
N GLN A 37 15.27 11.62 19.11
CA GLN A 37 14.09 10.81 19.45
C GLN A 37 12.81 11.41 18.89
N TYR A 38 12.64 12.73 19.00
CA TYR A 38 11.48 13.43 18.45
C TYR A 38 11.43 13.39 16.92
N ALA A 39 12.57 13.64 16.26
CA ALA A 39 12.69 13.58 14.81
C ALA A 39 12.40 12.16 14.30
N LEU A 40 12.93 11.14 14.98
CA LEU A 40 12.67 9.74 14.66
C LEU A 40 11.19 9.39 14.83
N TYR A 41 10.56 9.79 15.95
CA TYR A 41 9.15 9.53 16.20
C TYR A 41 8.26 10.21 15.15
N SER A 42 8.58 11.46 14.79
CA SER A 42 7.85 12.23 13.78
C SER A 42 7.98 11.59 12.39
N ALA A 43 9.19 11.15 12.02
CA ALA A 43 9.43 10.44 10.77
C ALA A 43 8.66 9.11 10.72
N LEU A 44 8.71 8.31 11.78
CA LEU A 44 7.97 7.05 11.87
C LEU A 44 6.45 7.27 11.82
N ARG A 45 5.94 8.33 12.45
CA ARG A 45 4.52 8.69 12.40
C ARG A 45 4.07 9.05 10.99
N LEU A 46 4.87 9.84 10.26
CA LEU A 46 4.60 10.19 8.86
C LEU A 46 4.63 8.95 7.96
N VAL A 47 5.66 8.10 8.11
CA VAL A 47 5.78 6.85 7.34
C VAL A 47 4.61 5.92 7.64
N GLY A 48 4.20 5.81 8.92
CA GLY A 48 3.06 5.01 9.34
C GLY A 48 1.74 5.51 8.73
N GLN A 49 1.48 6.81 8.78
CA GLN A 49 0.30 7.41 8.15
C GLN A 49 0.30 7.20 6.63
N TRP A 50 1.44 7.38 5.97
CA TRP A 50 1.56 7.14 4.54
C TRP A 50 1.30 5.67 4.17
N ARG A 51 1.86 4.72 4.93
CA ARG A 51 1.62 3.28 4.74
C ARG A 51 0.16 2.92 4.96
N LEU A 52 -0.47 3.48 5.98
CA LEU A 52 -1.89 3.26 6.26
C LEU A 52 -2.77 3.77 5.12
N GLN A 53 -2.54 5.00 4.64
CA GLN A 53 -3.28 5.56 3.51
C GLN A 53 -3.12 4.71 2.25
N ARG A 54 -1.91 4.21 2.00
CA ARG A 54 -1.67 3.29 0.88
C ARG A 54 -2.43 1.97 1.04
N LEU A 55 -2.44 1.39 2.23
CA LEU A 55 -3.20 0.16 2.51
C LEU A 55 -4.71 0.37 2.34
N LEU A 56 -5.23 1.50 2.80
CA LEU A 56 -6.64 1.85 2.62
C LEU A 56 -7.00 2.03 1.14
N ALA A 57 -6.15 2.71 0.37
CA ALA A 57 -6.35 2.85 -1.08
C ALA A 57 -6.28 1.49 -1.80
N GLU A 58 -5.33 0.63 -1.45
CA GLU A 58 -5.23 -0.74 -1.99
C GLU A 58 -6.43 -1.59 -1.58
N ALA A 59 -6.99 -1.38 -0.39
CA ALA A 59 -8.19 -2.08 0.09
C ALA A 59 -9.47 -1.59 -0.60
N GLU A 60 -9.61 -0.28 -0.85
CA GLU A 60 -10.71 0.30 -1.61
C GLU A 60 -10.74 -0.22 -3.06
N GLU A 61 -9.57 -0.44 -3.65
CA GLU A 61 -9.44 -1.02 -5.00
C GLU A 61 -9.37 -2.56 -5.01
N GLY A 62 -9.55 -3.24 -3.88
CA GLY A 62 -9.33 -4.68 -3.74
C GLY A 62 -10.14 -5.51 -4.74
N GLU A 63 -11.40 -5.14 -4.97
CA GLU A 63 -12.24 -5.80 -5.98
C GLU A 63 -11.71 -5.58 -7.41
N ALA A 64 -11.29 -4.37 -7.75
CA ALA A 64 -10.74 -4.06 -9.07
C ALA A 64 -9.42 -4.82 -9.31
N VAL A 65 -8.57 -4.92 -8.29
CA VAL A 65 -7.32 -5.69 -8.32
C VAL A 65 -7.61 -7.18 -8.53
N GLN A 66 -8.56 -7.76 -7.78
CA GLN A 66 -8.95 -9.17 -7.93
C GLN A 66 -9.52 -9.46 -9.32
N ARG A 67 -10.35 -8.57 -9.87
CA ARG A 67 -10.90 -8.71 -11.22
C ARG A 67 -9.81 -8.66 -12.30
N ARG A 68 -8.86 -7.72 -12.18
CA ARG A 68 -7.71 -7.63 -13.09
C ARG A 68 -6.83 -8.88 -13.02
N LEU A 69 -6.52 -9.35 -11.81
CA LEU A 69 -5.73 -10.57 -11.61
C LEU A 69 -6.40 -11.79 -12.23
N LEU A 70 -7.72 -11.96 -12.04
CA LEU A 70 -8.47 -13.05 -12.65
C LEU A 70 -8.44 -12.96 -14.18
N ALA A 71 -8.65 -11.78 -14.75
CA ALA A 71 -8.59 -11.58 -16.20
C ALA A 71 -7.21 -11.95 -16.76
N ASP A 72 -6.13 -11.55 -16.08
CA ASP A 72 -4.76 -11.91 -16.46
C ASP A 72 -4.51 -13.42 -16.40
N LEU A 73 -5.00 -14.09 -15.35
CA LEU A 73 -4.88 -15.55 -15.22
C LEU A 73 -5.67 -16.28 -16.31
N LEU A 74 -6.89 -15.85 -16.61
CA LEU A 74 -7.70 -16.43 -17.67
C LEU A 74 -7.06 -16.23 -19.04
N ALA A 75 -6.58 -15.01 -19.34
CA ALA A 75 -5.89 -14.72 -20.60
C ALA A 75 -4.69 -15.65 -20.82
N ARG A 76 -3.90 -15.91 -19.76
CA ARG A 76 -2.72 -16.79 -19.81
C ARG A 76 -3.05 -18.27 -19.85
N HIS A 77 -4.12 -18.71 -19.19
CA HIS A 77 -4.34 -20.14 -18.91
C HIS A 77 -5.58 -20.75 -19.56
N GLN A 78 -6.44 -19.97 -20.22
CA GLN A 78 -7.64 -20.48 -20.89
C GLN A 78 -7.34 -21.55 -21.97
N THR A 79 -6.17 -21.49 -22.60
CA THR A 79 -5.75 -22.44 -23.64
C THR A 79 -5.01 -23.66 -23.10
N THR A 80 -4.79 -23.75 -21.79
CA THR A 80 -4.22 -24.95 -21.17
C THR A 80 -5.16 -26.14 -21.35
N ARG A 81 -4.66 -27.37 -21.14
CA ARG A 81 -5.51 -28.58 -21.17
C ARG A 81 -6.72 -28.43 -20.25
N TYR A 82 -6.48 -28.02 -19.00
CA TYR A 82 -7.52 -27.75 -18.02
C TYR A 82 -8.49 -26.67 -18.49
N GLY A 83 -7.98 -25.55 -19.01
CA GLY A 83 -8.80 -24.46 -19.52
C GLY A 83 -9.72 -24.88 -20.67
N ARG A 84 -9.25 -25.74 -21.58
CA ARG A 84 -10.08 -26.28 -22.66
C ARG A 84 -11.12 -27.28 -22.14
N GLU A 85 -10.71 -28.21 -21.29
CA GLU A 85 -11.61 -29.24 -20.71
C GLU A 85 -12.72 -28.62 -19.85
N ARG A 86 -12.43 -27.50 -19.18
CA ARG A 86 -13.39 -26.77 -18.36
C ARG A 86 -14.12 -25.64 -19.11
N GLY A 87 -13.92 -25.49 -20.42
CA GLY A 87 -14.65 -24.48 -21.21
C GLY A 87 -14.28 -23.02 -20.91
N LEU A 88 -13.06 -22.76 -20.41
CA LEU A 88 -12.59 -21.42 -20.08
C LEU A 88 -12.17 -20.58 -21.29
N VAL A 89 -12.20 -21.15 -22.49
CA VAL A 89 -11.81 -20.45 -23.73
C VAL A 89 -12.81 -19.33 -24.02
N GLY A 90 -12.32 -18.09 -24.10
CA GLY A 90 -13.14 -16.90 -24.32
C GLY A 90 -13.79 -16.33 -23.05
N VAL A 91 -13.56 -16.94 -21.89
CA VAL A 91 -14.04 -16.41 -20.60
C VAL A 91 -13.14 -15.27 -20.17
N ALA A 92 -13.70 -14.07 -20.03
CA ALA A 92 -12.96 -12.85 -19.67
C ALA A 92 -13.46 -12.18 -18.37
N THR A 93 -14.63 -12.57 -17.87
CA THR A 93 -15.26 -11.94 -16.70
C THR A 93 -15.34 -12.90 -15.51
N LEU A 94 -15.39 -12.33 -14.30
CA LEU A 94 -15.59 -13.09 -13.07
C LEU A 94 -16.93 -13.84 -13.06
N GLU A 95 -17.97 -13.23 -13.62
CA GLU A 95 -19.30 -13.82 -13.68
C GLU A 95 -19.34 -15.03 -14.62
N ASP A 96 -18.77 -14.89 -15.82
CA ASP A 96 -18.64 -15.99 -16.76
C ASP A 96 -17.78 -17.12 -16.19
N PHE A 97 -16.69 -16.78 -15.51
CA PHE A 97 -15.85 -17.76 -14.84
C PHE A 97 -16.63 -18.54 -13.77
N ARG A 98 -17.43 -17.88 -12.94
CA ARG A 98 -18.25 -18.54 -11.91
C ARG A 98 -19.35 -19.43 -12.48
N ARG A 99 -19.87 -19.12 -13.66
CA ARG A 99 -20.88 -19.94 -14.34
C ARG A 99 -20.28 -21.21 -14.92
N VAL A 100 -19.05 -21.13 -15.43
CA VAL A 100 -18.39 -22.21 -16.16
C VAL A 100 -17.56 -23.11 -15.25
N HIS A 101 -16.90 -22.52 -14.24
CA HIS A 101 -15.93 -23.21 -13.40
C HIS A 101 -16.51 -23.63 -12.04
N PRO A 102 -16.61 -24.94 -11.73
CA PRO A 102 -17.02 -25.39 -10.41
C PRO A 102 -15.93 -25.15 -9.36
N VAL A 103 -16.29 -25.04 -8.09
CA VAL A 103 -15.30 -25.02 -7.00
C VAL A 103 -14.70 -26.42 -6.87
N THR A 104 -13.42 -26.56 -7.16
CA THR A 104 -12.71 -27.85 -7.14
C THR A 104 -12.06 -28.11 -5.77
N ARG A 105 -11.93 -29.38 -5.42
CA ARG A 105 -11.16 -29.87 -4.27
C ARG A 105 -9.85 -30.49 -4.76
N HIS A 106 -8.92 -30.75 -3.85
CA HIS A 106 -7.62 -31.32 -4.20
C HIS A 106 -7.69 -32.73 -4.83
N GLY A 107 -8.81 -33.45 -4.65
CA GLY A 107 -9.02 -34.80 -5.20
C GLY A 107 -9.83 -34.86 -6.50
N ASP A 108 -10.23 -33.71 -7.06
CA ASP A 108 -10.94 -33.60 -8.35
C ASP A 108 -9.95 -33.43 -9.52
#